data_AF-A0A1B3LPH1-F1
#
_entry.id   AF-A0A1B3LPH1-F1
#
_cell.length_a   1.000
_cell.length_b   1.000
_cell.length_c   1.000
_cell.angle_alpha   90.00
_cell.angle_beta   90.00
_cell.angle_gamma   90.00
#
_symmetry.space_group_name_H-M   'P 1'
#
loop_
_entity.id
_entity.type
_entity.pdbx_description
1 polymer ?
#
loop_
_entity_poly.entity_id
_entity_poly.type
_entity_poly.pdbx_seq_one_letter_code
_entity_poly.pdbx_strand_id
1 'polypeptide(L)'
;MRKTRAPYPAEFRQQIIELAQAGRHPAELSREFAPTSQTIINWVAQTAQDAGKPLPDKDGLSSAERDELSRLRRENRQIKMERYILAKATA
;
A
#
# COMPACT_ATOMS: atom_id res chain seq x y z
N MET A 1 14.77 -9.55 15.26
CA MET A 1 13.67 -9.05 14.41
C MET A 1 13.41 -7.59 14.76
N ARG A 2 13.26 -6.68 13.78
CA ARG A 2 12.88 -5.29 14.06
C ARG A 2 11.49 -5.29 14.70
N LYS A 3 11.30 -4.59 15.82
CA LYS A 3 10.00 -4.44 16.48
C LYS A 3 9.09 -3.62 15.56
N THR A 4 8.20 -4.28 14.81
CA THR A 4 7.18 -3.62 14.00
C THR A 4 6.04 -3.19 14.92
N ARG A 5 5.68 -1.90 14.90
CA ARG A 5 4.48 -1.41 15.58
C ARG A 5 3.24 -2.03 14.93
N ALA A 6 2.22 -2.31 15.74
CA ALA A 6 0.93 -2.71 15.23
C ALA A 6 0.39 -1.62 14.27
N PRO A 7 -0.26 -2.01 13.16
CA PRO A 7 -0.87 -1.06 12.25
C PRO A 7 -1.93 -0.24 12.96
N TYR A 8 -2.08 1.02 12.55
CA TYR A 8 -3.14 1.88 13.06
C TYR A 8 -4.51 1.33 12.65
N PRO A 9 -5.54 1.46 13.52
CA PRO A 9 -6.91 1.11 13.16
C PRO A 9 -7.35 1.83 11.87
N ALA A 10 -8.12 1.14 11.03
CA ALA A 10 -8.55 1.68 9.73
C ALA A 10 -9.37 2.97 9.90
N GLU A 11 -10.30 2.99 10.86
CA GLU A 11 -11.13 4.16 11.18
C GLU A 11 -10.30 5.36 11.61
N PHE A 12 -9.32 5.14 12.51
CA PHE A 12 -8.41 6.19 12.95
C PHE A 12 -7.59 6.75 11.78
N ARG A 13 -7.06 5.88 10.92
CA ARG A 13 -6.35 6.31 9.72
C ARG A 13 -7.25 7.15 8.80
N GLN A 14 -8.50 6.75 8.59
CA GLN A 14 -9.45 7.49 7.74
C GLN A 14 -9.72 8.90 8.30
N GLN A 15 -10.02 9.02 9.60
CA GLN A 15 -10.25 10.33 10.24
C GLN A 15 -9.06 11.29 10.05
N ILE A 16 -7.83 10.80 10.20
CA ILE A 16 -6.63 11.62 10.01
C ILE A 16 -6.47 12.06 8.55
N ILE A 17 -6.80 11.19 7.59
CA ILE A 17 -6.77 11.51 6.16
C ILE A 17 -7.82 12.57 5.83
N GLU A 18 -9.05 12.43 6.35
CA GLU A 18 -10.14 13.41 6.17
C GLU A 18 -9.74 14.79 6.69
N LEU A 19 -9.16 14.87 7.89
CA LEU A 19 -8.65 16.12 8.45
C LEU A 19 -7.57 16.75 7.58
N ALA A 20 -6.63 15.95 7.06
CA ALA A 20 -5.58 16.42 6.18
C ALA A 20 -6.13 16.92 4.83
N GLN A 21 -7.13 16.24 4.27
CA GLN A 21 -7.81 16.66 3.03
C GLN A 21 -8.68 17.91 3.23
N ALA A 22 -9.21 18.12 4.43
CA ALA A 22 -9.91 19.34 4.82
C ALA A 22 -8.98 20.55 5.01
N GLY A 23 -7.66 20.39 4.83
CA GLY A 23 -6.68 21.48 4.83
C GLY A 23 -5.84 21.59 6.10
N ARG A 24 -5.98 20.68 7.08
CA ARG A 24 -5.08 20.64 8.24
C ARG A 24 -3.68 20.19 7.82
N HIS A 25 -2.65 20.87 8.33
CA HIS A 25 -1.28 20.55 7.95
C HIS A 25 -0.80 19.25 8.62
N PRO A 26 -0.16 18.30 7.90
CA PRO A 26 0.32 17.04 8.50
C PRO A 26 1.26 17.22 9.70
N ALA A 27 2.00 18.33 9.75
CA ALA A 27 2.86 18.66 10.89
C ALA A 27 2.05 18.99 12.16
N GLU A 28 0.91 19.64 12.01
CA GLU A 28 0.00 19.96 13.11
C GLU A 28 -0.69 18.70 13.62
N LEU A 29 -1.24 17.89 12.71
CA LEU A 29 -1.86 16.61 13.04
C LEU A 29 -0.89 15.66 13.76
N SER A 30 0.40 15.65 13.40
CA SER A 30 1.39 14.82 14.09
C SER A 30 1.74 15.27 15.50
N ARG A 31 1.38 16.49 15.90
CA ARG A 31 1.55 16.98 17.28
C ARG A 31 0.35 16.60 18.15
N GLU A 32 -0.84 16.56 17.56
CA GLU A 32 -2.09 16.23 18.24
C GLU A 32 -2.34 14.72 18.30
N PHE A 33 -1.84 13.98 17.31
CA PHE A 33 -2.11 12.57 17.15
C PHE A 33 -0.82 11.74 17.12
N ALA A 34 -0.95 10.43 17.35
CA ALA A 34 0.17 9.49 17.38
C ALA A 34 0.99 9.29 16.08
N PRO A 35 0.44 9.43 14.84
CA PRO A 35 1.21 9.21 13.62
C PRO A 35 2.13 10.39 13.30
N THR A 36 3.31 10.10 12.76
CA THR A 36 4.26 11.13 12.34
C THR A 36 3.74 11.86 11.08
N SER A 37 4.20 13.09 10.84
CA SER A 37 3.77 13.88 9.67
C SER A 37 4.03 13.14 8.36
N GLN A 38 5.16 12.44 8.26
CA GLN A 38 5.49 11.61 7.10
C GLN A 38 4.49 10.45 6.90
N THR A 39 4.02 9.84 7.99
CA THR A 39 3.02 8.76 7.93
C THR A 39 1.71 9.28 7.35
N ILE A 40 1.29 10.46 7.79
CA ILE A 40 0.07 11.14 7.33
C ILE A 40 0.20 11.51 5.83
N ILE A 41 1.34 12.08 5.42
CA ILE A 41 1.62 12.40 4.00
C ILE A 41 1.53 11.14 3.14
N ASN A 42 2.11 10.03 3.60
CA ASN A 42 2.08 8.77 2.87
C ASN A 42 0.65 8.24 2.74
N TRP A 43 -0.17 8.36 3.78
CA TRP A 43 -1.57 7.95 3.72
C TRP A 43 -2.37 8.77 2.72
N VAL A 44 -2.27 10.10 2.75
CA VAL A 44 -2.97 10.98 1.79
C VAL A 44 -2.55 10.67 0.36
N ALA A 45 -1.24 10.50 0.11
CA ALA A 45 -0.74 10.14 -1.20
C ALA A 45 -1.26 8.77 -1.68
N GLN A 46 -1.29 7.78 -0.79
CA GLN A 46 -1.84 6.45 -1.11
C GLN A 46 -3.32 6.53 -1.44
N THR A 47 -4.11 7.29 -0.65
CA THR A 47 -5.55 7.47 -0.91
C THR A 47 -5.80 8.19 -2.23
N ALA A 48 -4.97 9.17 -2.60
CA ALA A 48 -5.07 9.84 -3.89
C ALA A 48 -4.76 8.90 -5.06
N GLN A 49 -3.74 8.04 -4.92
CA GLN A 49 -3.42 7.00 -5.90
C GLN A 49 -4.55 5.99 -6.04
N ASP A 50 -5.10 5.50 -4.91
CA ASP A 50 -6.21 4.54 -4.90
C ASP A 50 -7.50 5.16 -5.49
N ALA A 51 -7.68 6.48 -5.39
CA ALA A 51 -8.78 7.23 -6.02
C ALA A 51 -8.54 7.57 -7.50
N GLY A 52 -7.45 7.09 -8.12
CA GLY A 52 -7.14 7.34 -9.52
C GLY A 52 -6.67 8.77 -9.83
N LYS A 53 -6.25 9.54 -8.81
CA LYS A 53 -5.62 10.86 -8.96
C LYS A 53 -4.15 10.78 -8.51
N PRO A 54 -3.29 10.06 -9.25
CA PRO A 54 -1.87 10.01 -8.92
C PRO A 54 -1.28 11.42 -8.91
N LEU A 55 -0.48 11.73 -7.88
CA LEU A 55 0.33 12.95 -7.89
C LEU A 55 1.30 12.87 -9.07
N PRO A 56 1.56 13.99 -9.77
CA PRO A 56 2.31 14.02 -11.04
C PRO A 56 3.73 13.41 -10.98
N ASP A 57 4.33 13.30 -9.80
CA ASP A 57 5.68 12.74 -9.58
C ASP A 57 5.69 11.39 -8.83
N LYS A 58 4.55 10.69 -8.72
CA LYS A 58 4.47 9.41 -8.02
C LYS A 58 3.95 8.29 -8.92
N ASP A 59 4.85 7.70 -9.71
CA ASP A 59 4.70 6.43 -10.43
C ASP A 59 4.59 5.22 -9.48
N GLY A 60 3.65 5.27 -8.54
CA GLY A 60 3.37 4.20 -7.61
C GLY A 60 2.11 3.45 -8.02
N LEU A 61 2.21 2.12 -8.12
CA LEU A 61 1.03 1.24 -8.22
C LEU A 61 0.08 1.51 -7.05
N SER A 62 -1.22 1.54 -7.31
CA SER A 62 -2.28 1.52 -6.28
C SER A 62 -2.18 0.26 -5.42
N SER A 63 -2.89 0.25 -4.27
CA SER A 63 -2.93 -0.95 -3.43
C SER A 63 -3.50 -2.15 -4.18
N ALA A 64 -4.57 -1.93 -4.95
CA ALA A 64 -5.21 -2.98 -5.74
C ALA A 64 -4.26 -3.55 -6.81
N GLU A 65 -3.54 -2.70 -7.53
CA GLU A 65 -2.55 -3.14 -8.53
C GLU A 65 -1.39 -3.91 -7.89
N ARG A 66 -0.95 -3.53 -6.68
CA ARG A 66 0.06 -4.28 -5.93
C ARG A 66 -0.42 -5.66 -5.49
N ASP A 67 -1.67 -5.76 -5.04
CA ASP A 67 -2.26 -7.01 -4.61
C ASP A 67 -2.42 -7.97 -5.80
N GLU A 68 -2.90 -7.45 -6.93
CA GLU A 68 -3.02 -8.22 -8.18
C GLU A 68 -1.65 -8.66 -8.70
N LEU A 69 -0.65 -7.77 -8.72
CA LEU A 69 0.71 -8.14 -9.09
C LEU A 69 1.28 -9.26 -8.19
N SER A 70 0.98 -9.21 -6.90
CA SER A 70 1.42 -10.23 -5.94
C SER A 70 0.75 -11.58 -6.19
N ARG A 71 -0.55 -11.57 -6.52
CA ARG A 71 -1.31 -12.76 -6.92
C ARG A 71 -0.76 -13.37 -8.20
N LEU A 72 -0.62 -12.58 -9.27
CA LEU A 72 -0.09 -13.02 -10.56
C LEU A 72 1.32 -13.60 -10.43
N ARG A 73 2.18 -12.99 -9.59
CA ARG A 73 3.53 -13.54 -9.32
C ARG A 73 3.49 -14.91 -8.63
N ARG A 74 2.51 -15.19 -7.78
CA ARG A 74 2.34 -16.51 -7.15
C ARG A 74 1.87 -17.54 -8.17
N GLU A 75 0.86 -17.19 -8.94
CA GLU A 75 0.31 -18.06 -9.98
C GLU A 75 1.34 -18.39 -11.06
N ASN A 76 2.12 -17.40 -11.51
CA ASN A 76 3.19 -17.63 -12.49
C ASN A 76 4.27 -18.59 -11.97
N ARG A 77 4.61 -18.53 -10.67
CA ARG A 77 5.53 -19.49 -10.05
C ARG A 77 4.95 -20.90 -10.04
N GLN A 78 3.67 -21.04 -9.70
CA GLN A 78 2.98 -22.33 -9.72
C GLN A 78 2.96 -22.92 -11.15
N ILE A 79 2.55 -22.14 -12.15
CA ILE A 79 2.51 -22.56 -13.55
C ILE A 79 3.91 -23.00 -14.02
N LYS A 80 4.97 -22.26 -13.67
CA LYS A 80 6.35 -22.64 -14.01
C LYS A 80 6.76 -23.98 -13.38
N MET A 81 6.34 -24.24 -12.14
CA MET A 81 6.61 -25.50 -11.45
C MET A 81 5.85 -26.66 -12.09
N GLU A 82 4.56 -26.49 -12.37
CA GLU A 82 3.72 -27.49 -13.04
C GLU A 82 4.30 -27.85 -14.42
N ARG A 83 4.69 -26.83 -15.22
CA ARG A 83 5.36 -27.05 -16.51
C ARG A 83 6.67 -27.81 -16.37
N TYR A 84 7.47 -27.51 -15.35
CA TYR A 84 8.73 -28.21 -15.10
C TYR A 84 8.51 -29.68 -14.77
N ILE A 85 7.52 -29.99 -13.93
CA ILE A 85 7.16 -31.37 -13.58
C ILE A 85 6.67 -32.13 -14.82
N LEU A 86 5.76 -31.52 -15.59
CA LEU A 86 5.26 -32.12 -16.83
C LEU A 86 6.40 -32.39 -17.82
N ALA A 87 7.29 -31.42 -18.04
CA ALA A 87 8.44 -31.59 -18.92
C ALA A 87 9.39 -32.71 -18.44
N LYS A 88 9.56 -32.86 -17.13
CA LYS A 88 10.35 -33.96 -16.54
C LYS A 88 9.68 -35.32 -16.64
N ALA A 89 8.34 -35.37 -16.60
CA ALA A 89 7.59 -36.62 -16.72
C ALA A 89 7.50 -37.13 -18.16
N THR A 90 7.61 -36.22 -19.14
CA THR A 90 7.60 -36.56 -20.58
C THR A 90 8.99 -36.81 -21.19
N ALA A 91 10.06 -36.67 -20.39
CA ALA A 91 11.44 -36.91 -20.80
C ALA A 91 11.93 -38.28 -20.29
#